data_AF-A0A853CX12-F1
#
_entry.id   AF-A0A853CX12-F1
#
_cell.length_a   1.000
_cell.length_b   1.000
_cell.length_c   1.000
_cell.angle_alpha   90.00
_cell.angle_beta   90.00
_cell.angle_gamma   90.00
#
_symmetry.space_group_name_H-M   'P 1'
#
loop_
_entity.id
_entity.type
_entity.pdbx_description
1 polymer ?
#
loop_
_entity_poly.entity_id
_entity_poly.type
_entity_poly.pdbx_seq_one_letter_code
_entity_poly.pdbx_strand_id
1 'polypeptide(L)'
;MDDARAWLLRGAAPRDAAPWWEDALLRPEGRHWTDFFAPTPSPQTVQRHESSLSAHILPAFGDLSVSELSNPRLRKWIKALAKDHLAEARNSRVVLRHVLSKGADEGVCTPSLFDFDGIRLAVPKKKARAITRDELERLRNLVADDRARPRSGPKTRKAHDDVVDAIDLALATSLRISEVLGISSQDLDFDGAEPTLNVTAKVEYVRGSGYGLGPVKTATTERGIVLPRFAAEIVQARIETYGPGLIFRSSRAAGGPISQNNLRRLNIRFSERHEYWG
;
A
#
# COMPACT_ATOMS: atom_id res chain seq x y z
N MET A 1 -28.11 35.55 -4.37
CA MET A 1 -28.42 34.47 -5.32
C MET A 1 -28.04 34.90 -6.76
N ASP A 2 -26.95 35.67 -6.95
CA ASP A 2 -26.69 36.31 -8.26
C ASP A 2 -25.23 36.30 -8.78
N ASP A 3 -24.24 35.76 -8.07
CA ASP A 3 -22.86 35.69 -8.62
C ASP A 3 -22.60 34.45 -9.50
N ALA A 4 -23.25 33.32 -9.24
CA ALA A 4 -23.07 32.09 -10.02
C ALA A 4 -23.66 32.20 -11.44
N ARG A 5 -24.65 33.07 -11.65
CA ARG A 5 -25.33 33.25 -12.94
C ARG A 5 -24.58 34.19 -13.88
N ALA A 6 -23.80 35.13 -13.33
CA ALA A 6 -22.95 36.06 -14.09
C ALA A 6 -21.66 35.41 -14.64
N TRP A 7 -21.20 34.32 -14.02
CA TRP A 7 -20.04 33.55 -14.48
C TRP A 7 -20.36 32.66 -15.70
N LEU A 8 -21.59 32.12 -15.78
CA LEU A 8 -22.04 31.19 -16.83
C LEU A 8 -22.40 31.85 -18.18
N LEU A 9 -22.61 33.17 -18.24
CA LEU A 9 -23.08 33.86 -19.46
C LEU A 9 -21.96 34.34 -20.40
N ARG A 10 -20.68 34.17 -20.04
CA ARG A 10 -19.56 34.46 -20.94
C ARG A 10 -19.08 33.18 -21.61
N GLY A 11 -19.62 32.93 -22.81
CA GLY A 11 -19.02 32.01 -23.76
C GLY A 11 -17.56 32.41 -24.01
N ALA A 12 -16.67 31.42 -23.94
CA ALA A 12 -15.22 31.52 -23.77
C ALA A 12 -14.79 31.90 -22.35
N ALA A 13 -14.54 30.87 -21.53
CA ALA A 13 -13.81 31.04 -20.27
C ALA A 13 -12.43 31.66 -20.59
N PRO A 14 -12.00 32.71 -19.86
CA PRO A 14 -10.67 33.28 -20.01
C PRO A 14 -9.60 32.20 -19.74
N ARG A 15 -8.45 32.26 -20.42
CA ARG A 15 -7.28 31.36 -20.20
C ARG A 15 -6.66 31.47 -18.80
N ASP A 16 -7.21 32.36 -18.00
CA ASP A 16 -6.85 32.82 -16.66
C ASP A 16 -7.89 32.40 -15.61
N ALA A 17 -8.88 31.58 -15.96
CA ALA A 17 -9.71 30.88 -14.98
C ALA A 17 -8.89 29.78 -14.28
N ALA A 18 -8.97 29.75 -12.95
CA ALA A 18 -8.44 28.68 -12.12
C ALA A 18 -8.81 27.32 -12.73
N PRO A 19 -7.87 26.36 -12.86
CA PRO A 19 -8.18 25.07 -13.45
C PRO A 19 -9.38 24.40 -12.77
N TRP A 20 -10.09 23.55 -13.50
CA TRP A 20 -11.23 22.79 -12.96
C TRP A 20 -10.92 21.97 -11.71
N TRP A 21 -9.65 21.67 -11.49
CA TRP A 21 -9.14 20.96 -10.34
C TRP A 21 -8.78 21.92 -9.20
N GLU A 22 -8.56 23.21 -9.42
CA GLU A 22 -8.20 24.16 -8.36
C GLU A 22 -9.38 24.41 -7.41
N ASP A 23 -10.57 24.72 -7.91
CA ASP A 23 -11.78 24.89 -7.06
C ASP A 23 -12.29 23.56 -6.45
N ALA A 24 -11.99 22.43 -7.11
CA ALA A 24 -12.37 21.09 -6.64
C ALA A 24 -11.35 20.48 -5.64
N LEU A 25 -10.09 20.92 -5.68
CA LEU A 25 -8.99 20.36 -4.86
C LEU A 25 -8.42 21.34 -3.81
N LEU A 26 -8.58 22.65 -3.99
CA LEU A 26 -8.10 23.71 -3.09
C LEU A 26 -9.27 24.61 -2.71
N ARG A 27 -10.01 24.23 -1.66
CA ARG A 27 -10.97 25.16 -1.04
C ARG A 27 -10.33 25.89 0.14
N PRO A 28 -10.71 27.15 0.39
CA PRO A 28 -10.47 27.78 1.69
C PRO A 28 -11.23 26.96 2.74
N GLU A 29 -10.71 26.89 3.98
CA GLU A 29 -11.16 26.09 5.14
C GLU A 29 -10.28 24.88 5.52
N GLY A 30 -9.18 24.59 4.82
CA GLY A 30 -8.19 23.61 5.28
C GLY A 30 -8.60 22.12 5.18
N ARG A 31 -9.63 21.81 4.38
CA ARG A 31 -10.00 20.41 4.05
C ARG A 31 -9.16 19.87 2.90
N HIS A 32 -8.75 18.60 2.99
CA HIS A 32 -8.00 17.93 1.93
C HIS A 32 -8.95 17.46 0.82
N TRP A 33 -8.51 17.50 -0.43
CA TRP A 33 -9.34 17.11 -1.58
C TRP A 33 -9.76 15.64 -1.59
N THR A 34 -9.22 14.80 -0.73
CA THR A 34 -9.69 13.42 -0.58
C THR A 34 -10.78 13.26 0.48
N ASP A 35 -11.12 14.31 1.22
CA ASP A 35 -12.08 14.25 2.34
C ASP A 35 -13.51 13.98 1.85
N PHE A 36 -13.82 14.30 0.59
CA PHE A 36 -15.11 14.01 -0.02
C PHE A 36 -15.22 12.59 -0.58
N PHE A 37 -14.16 11.79 -0.53
CA PHE A 37 -14.21 10.40 -0.98
C PHE A 37 -14.97 9.59 0.08
N ALA A 38 -15.98 8.85 -0.34
CA ALA A 38 -16.76 7.97 0.53
C ALA A 38 -16.52 6.49 0.16
N PRO A 39 -15.96 5.66 1.07
CA PRO A 39 -15.41 6.01 2.38
C PRO A 39 -14.10 6.80 2.28
N THR A 40 -13.72 7.51 3.35
CA THR A 40 -12.47 8.27 3.39
C THR A 40 -11.27 7.33 3.17
N PRO A 41 -10.39 7.62 2.20
CA PRO A 41 -9.25 6.78 1.87
C PRO A 41 -8.22 6.76 3.00
N SER A 42 -7.53 5.62 3.17
CA SER A 42 -6.40 5.54 4.09
C SER A 42 -5.26 6.47 3.66
N PRO A 43 -4.34 6.88 4.55
CA PRO A 43 -3.21 7.76 4.20
C PRO A 43 -2.38 7.26 3.01
N GLN A 44 -2.13 5.96 2.93
CA GLN A 44 -1.44 5.35 1.78
C GLN A 44 -2.24 5.46 0.46
N THR A 45 -3.56 5.40 0.55
CA THR A 45 -4.45 5.56 -0.62
C THR A 45 -4.46 7.01 -1.08
N VAL A 46 -4.54 7.97 -0.14
CA VAL A 46 -4.39 9.41 -0.40
C VAL A 46 -3.07 9.69 -1.12
N GLN A 47 -1.95 9.21 -0.58
CA GLN A 47 -0.62 9.39 -1.18
C GLN A 47 -0.56 8.84 -2.63
N ARG A 48 -1.15 7.67 -2.87
CA ARG A 48 -1.21 7.09 -4.20
C ARG A 48 -2.05 7.96 -5.15
N HIS A 49 -3.18 8.47 -4.69
CA HIS A 49 -4.02 9.36 -5.47
C HIS A 49 -3.34 10.70 -5.79
N GLU A 50 -2.66 11.32 -4.83
CA GLU A 50 -1.83 12.52 -5.05
C GLU A 50 -0.72 12.27 -6.09
N SER A 51 -0.09 11.10 -6.01
CA SER A 51 0.97 10.72 -6.95
C SER A 51 0.41 10.57 -8.36
N SER A 52 -0.71 9.86 -8.54
CA SER A 52 -1.37 9.73 -9.85
C SER A 52 -1.92 11.07 -10.37
N LEU A 53 -2.40 11.93 -9.46
CA LEU A 53 -2.89 13.26 -9.80
C LEU A 53 -1.73 14.12 -10.36
N SER A 54 -0.67 14.28 -9.59
CA SER A 54 0.49 15.11 -9.94
C SER A 54 1.30 14.58 -11.12
N ALA A 55 1.52 13.27 -11.20
CA ALA A 55 2.38 12.69 -12.24
C ALA A 55 1.67 12.42 -13.57
N HIS A 56 0.33 12.29 -13.57
CA HIS A 56 -0.40 11.84 -14.76
C HIS A 56 -1.61 12.72 -15.11
N ILE A 57 -2.48 13.05 -14.14
CA ILE A 57 -3.73 13.78 -14.45
C ILE A 57 -3.44 15.25 -14.73
N LEU A 58 -2.72 15.95 -13.85
CA LEU A 58 -2.41 17.37 -14.01
C LEU A 58 -1.59 17.65 -15.29
N PRO A 59 -0.55 16.86 -15.63
CA PRO A 59 0.15 17.06 -16.90
C PRO A 59 -0.72 16.87 -18.15
N ALA A 60 -1.82 16.10 -18.07
CA ALA A 60 -2.67 15.79 -19.22
C ALA A 60 -3.88 16.73 -19.36
N PHE A 61 -4.43 17.20 -18.24
CA PHE A 61 -5.70 17.93 -18.20
C PHE A 61 -5.65 19.17 -17.31
N GLY A 62 -4.49 19.48 -16.71
CA GLY A 62 -4.36 20.53 -15.72
C GLY A 62 -4.59 21.93 -16.28
N ASP A 63 -4.27 22.16 -17.55
CA ASP A 63 -4.41 23.46 -18.22
C ASP A 63 -5.75 23.61 -18.97
N LEU A 64 -6.63 22.61 -18.89
CA LEU A 64 -7.93 22.65 -19.55
C LEU A 64 -9.00 23.13 -18.58
N SER A 65 -10.09 23.68 -19.07
CA SER A 65 -11.32 23.89 -18.31
C SER A 65 -12.22 22.64 -18.33
N VAL A 66 -13.20 22.54 -17.42
CA VAL A 66 -14.17 21.41 -17.39
C VAL A 66 -14.88 21.26 -18.74
N SER A 67 -15.25 22.37 -19.38
CA SER A 67 -16.00 22.37 -20.64
C SER A 67 -15.18 21.84 -21.82
N GLU A 68 -13.84 21.85 -21.72
CA GLU A 68 -12.92 21.28 -22.70
C GLU A 68 -12.67 19.78 -22.49
N LEU A 69 -13.12 19.24 -21.36
CA LEU A 69 -13.09 17.80 -21.10
C LEU A 69 -14.26 17.12 -21.81
N SER A 70 -14.00 15.91 -22.29
CA SER A 70 -15.04 15.05 -22.84
C SER A 70 -14.80 13.60 -22.43
N ASN A 71 -15.89 12.85 -22.25
CA ASN A 71 -15.82 11.45 -21.87
C ASN A 71 -14.97 10.62 -22.86
N PRO A 72 -15.10 10.77 -24.20
CA PRO A 72 -14.24 10.06 -25.15
C PRO A 72 -12.75 10.38 -24.98
N ARG A 73 -12.40 11.64 -24.68
CA ARG A 73 -11.00 12.07 -24.46
C ARG A 73 -10.43 11.44 -23.19
N LEU A 74 -11.17 11.49 -22.08
CA LEU A 74 -10.78 10.86 -20.81
C LEU A 74 -10.59 9.35 -20.98
N ARG A 75 -11.56 8.67 -21.62
CA ARG A 75 -11.49 7.24 -21.91
C ARG A 75 -10.28 6.86 -22.76
N LYS A 76 -10.02 7.62 -23.83
CA LYS A 76 -8.87 7.39 -24.73
C LYS A 76 -7.56 7.54 -23.96
N TRP A 77 -7.45 8.57 -23.12
CA TRP A 77 -6.27 8.80 -22.29
C TRP A 77 -6.05 7.69 -21.25
N ILE A 78 -7.10 7.25 -20.53
CA ILE A 78 -7.00 6.14 -19.57
C ILE A 78 -6.47 4.87 -20.26
N LYS A 79 -6.99 4.55 -21.46
CA LYS A 79 -6.51 3.40 -22.24
C LYS A 79 -5.08 3.56 -22.73
N ALA A 80 -4.67 4.77 -23.11
CA ALA A 80 -3.31 5.05 -23.53
C ALA A 80 -2.33 4.90 -22.35
N LEU A 81 -2.63 5.50 -21.19
CA LEU A 81 -1.84 5.37 -19.97
C LEU A 81 -1.71 3.91 -19.53
N ALA A 82 -2.75 3.10 -19.73
CA ALA A 82 -2.74 1.69 -19.35
C ALA A 82 -1.78 0.81 -20.15
N LYS A 83 -1.28 1.28 -21.31
CA LYS A 83 -0.29 0.54 -22.12
C LYS A 83 1.03 0.41 -21.37
N ASP A 84 1.49 1.49 -20.74
CA ASP A 84 2.78 1.54 -20.06
C ASP A 84 2.64 1.51 -18.52
N HIS A 85 1.52 2.03 -18.00
CA HIS A 85 1.29 2.23 -16.58
C HIS A 85 -0.12 1.78 -16.14
N LEU A 86 -0.40 0.48 -16.25
CA LEU A 86 -1.72 -0.10 -15.91
C LEU A 86 -2.22 0.25 -14.50
N ALA A 87 -1.34 0.20 -13.50
CA ALA A 87 -1.71 0.53 -12.12
C ALA A 87 -2.11 2.00 -11.98
N GLU A 88 -1.34 2.89 -12.60
CA GLU A 88 -1.62 4.33 -12.60
C GLU A 88 -2.88 4.66 -13.39
N ALA A 89 -3.12 4.03 -14.54
CA ALA A 89 -4.37 4.20 -15.28
C ALA A 89 -5.61 3.83 -14.44
N ARG A 90 -5.52 2.81 -13.59
CA ARG A 90 -6.61 2.45 -12.66
C ARG A 90 -6.79 3.50 -11.56
N ASN A 91 -5.69 3.93 -10.94
CA ASN A 91 -5.72 4.95 -9.90
C ASN A 91 -6.26 6.27 -10.46
N SER A 92 -5.74 6.72 -11.61
CA SER A 92 -6.20 7.93 -12.28
C SER A 92 -7.67 7.86 -12.66
N ARG A 93 -8.17 6.71 -13.13
CA ARG A 93 -9.61 6.52 -13.38
C ARG A 93 -10.45 6.72 -12.10
N VAL A 94 -9.99 6.20 -10.96
CA VAL A 94 -10.67 6.37 -9.67
C VAL A 94 -10.64 7.84 -9.25
N VAL A 95 -9.48 8.48 -9.30
CA VAL A 95 -9.32 9.91 -8.96
C VAL A 95 -10.21 10.78 -9.84
N LEU A 96 -10.15 10.62 -11.17
CA LEU A 96 -10.99 11.36 -12.11
C LEU A 96 -12.49 11.18 -11.80
N ARG A 97 -12.93 9.94 -11.50
CA ARG A 97 -14.32 9.68 -11.13
C ARG A 97 -14.72 10.44 -9.86
N HIS A 98 -13.91 10.40 -8.82
CA HIS A 98 -14.23 11.09 -7.57
C HIS A 98 -14.26 12.62 -7.74
N VAL A 99 -13.24 13.20 -8.37
CA VAL A 99 -13.15 14.67 -8.54
C VAL A 99 -14.28 15.18 -9.44
N LEU A 100 -14.54 14.52 -10.57
CA LEU A 100 -15.60 14.94 -11.48
C LEU A 100 -17.00 14.65 -10.94
N SER A 101 -17.19 13.57 -10.15
CA SER A 101 -18.45 13.34 -9.43
C SER A 101 -18.75 14.46 -8.46
N LYS A 102 -17.75 14.89 -7.69
CA LYS A 102 -17.89 16.05 -6.81
C LYS A 102 -18.23 17.32 -7.59
N GLY A 103 -17.57 17.56 -8.73
CA GLY A 103 -17.91 18.67 -9.62
C GLY A 103 -19.33 18.59 -10.17
N ALA A 104 -19.87 17.40 -10.43
CA ALA A 104 -21.25 17.23 -10.85
C ALA A 104 -22.25 17.50 -9.73
N ASP A 105 -21.96 17.07 -8.49
CA ASP A 105 -22.79 17.38 -7.31
C ASP A 105 -22.90 18.90 -7.07
N GLU A 106 -21.89 19.66 -7.50
CA GLU A 106 -21.83 21.12 -7.41
C GLU A 106 -22.33 21.83 -8.68
N GLY A 107 -22.81 21.09 -9.67
CA GLY A 107 -23.36 21.64 -10.91
C GLY A 107 -22.32 22.13 -11.94
N VAL A 108 -21.04 21.82 -11.74
CA VAL A 108 -19.93 22.22 -12.64
C VAL A 108 -19.89 21.36 -13.91
N CYS A 109 -20.23 20.06 -13.79
CA CYS A 109 -20.24 19.14 -14.92
C CYS A 109 -21.41 18.15 -14.84
N THR A 110 -21.57 17.29 -15.85
CA THR A 110 -22.61 16.24 -15.84
C THR A 110 -22.01 14.86 -15.55
N PRO A 111 -22.78 13.93 -14.95
CA PRO A 111 -22.34 12.56 -14.70
C PRO A 111 -21.83 11.80 -15.93
N SER A 112 -22.33 12.16 -17.13
CA SER A 112 -21.89 11.57 -18.39
C SER A 112 -20.40 11.79 -18.70
N LEU A 113 -19.79 12.83 -18.13
CA LEU A 113 -18.37 13.15 -18.33
C LEU A 113 -17.45 12.05 -17.77
N PHE A 114 -17.79 11.47 -16.62
CA PHE A 114 -17.00 10.47 -15.91
C PHE A 114 -17.62 9.06 -15.92
N ASP A 115 -18.50 8.79 -16.89
CA ASP A 115 -18.96 7.45 -17.18
C ASP A 115 -17.82 6.60 -17.80
N PHE A 116 -17.11 5.94 -16.91
CA PHE A 116 -16.01 5.03 -17.24
C PHE A 116 -16.45 3.56 -17.25
N ASP A 117 -17.74 3.27 -17.20
CA ASP A 117 -18.24 1.91 -17.20
C ASP A 117 -17.94 1.24 -18.55
N GLY A 118 -17.57 -0.04 -18.54
CA GLY A 118 -17.13 -0.74 -19.74
C GLY A 118 -15.70 -0.44 -20.20
N ILE A 119 -14.93 0.47 -19.56
CA ILE A 119 -13.47 0.55 -19.80
C ILE A 119 -12.82 -0.74 -19.25
N ARG A 120 -12.41 -1.62 -20.16
CA ARG A 120 -11.63 -2.82 -19.84
C ARG A 120 -10.14 -2.51 -19.91
N LEU A 121 -9.47 -2.53 -18.75
CA LEU A 121 -8.01 -2.43 -18.64
C LEU A 121 -7.46 -3.83 -18.39
N ALA A 122 -6.91 -4.45 -19.44
CA ALA A 122 -6.43 -5.82 -19.40
C ALA A 122 -5.47 -6.02 -18.23
N VAL A 123 -5.81 -6.96 -17.35
CA VAL A 123 -4.93 -7.34 -16.25
C VAL A 123 -4.06 -8.48 -16.76
N PRO A 124 -2.73 -8.34 -16.78
CA PRO A 124 -1.87 -9.51 -16.90
C PRO A 124 -2.23 -10.46 -15.75
N LYS A 125 -2.82 -11.62 -16.07
CA LYS A 125 -3.09 -12.65 -15.07
C LYS A 125 -1.75 -13.25 -14.68
N LYS A 126 -1.11 -12.71 -13.64
CA LYS A 126 -0.05 -13.44 -12.95
C LYS A 126 -0.73 -14.61 -12.24
N LYS A 127 -0.47 -15.84 -12.68
CA LYS A 127 -0.90 -17.02 -11.93
C LYS A 127 -0.15 -16.99 -10.59
N ALA A 128 -0.88 -16.76 -9.50
CA ALA A 128 -0.32 -16.94 -8.18
C ALA A 128 0.04 -18.43 -8.04
N ARG A 129 1.33 -18.73 -7.92
CA ARG A 129 1.83 -20.09 -7.69
C ARG A 129 1.99 -20.26 -6.20
N ALA A 130 1.31 -21.26 -5.64
CA ALA A 130 1.55 -21.65 -4.26
C ALA A 130 2.95 -22.28 -4.14
N ILE A 131 3.64 -22.01 -3.03
CA ILE A 131 4.82 -22.77 -2.65
C ILE A 131 4.40 -24.19 -2.29
N THR A 132 5.09 -25.18 -2.82
CA THR A 132 4.88 -26.60 -2.47
C THR A 132 5.55 -26.93 -1.14
N ARG A 133 5.16 -28.05 -0.52
CA ARG A 133 5.80 -28.54 0.71
C ARG A 133 7.31 -28.71 0.53
N ASP A 134 7.72 -29.35 -0.56
CA ASP A 134 9.14 -29.63 -0.84
C ASP A 134 9.95 -28.34 -1.05
N GLU A 135 9.36 -27.33 -1.70
CA GLU A 135 10.01 -26.01 -1.84
C GLU A 135 10.14 -25.29 -0.50
N LEU A 136 9.15 -25.43 0.39
CA LEU A 136 9.23 -24.87 1.72
C LEU A 136 10.29 -25.56 2.58
N GLU A 137 10.39 -26.89 2.51
CA GLU A 137 11.43 -27.65 3.21
C GLU A 137 12.83 -27.31 2.67
N ARG A 138 12.98 -27.20 1.34
CA ARG A 138 14.22 -26.68 0.73
C ARG A 138 14.55 -25.28 1.24
N LEU A 139 13.56 -24.43 1.48
CA LEU A 139 13.77 -23.06 1.94
C LEU A 139 14.32 -23.05 3.34
N ARG A 140 13.71 -23.83 4.22
CA ARG A 140 14.16 -24.01 5.60
C ARG A 140 15.58 -24.57 5.66
N ASN A 141 15.89 -25.58 4.85
CA ASN A 141 17.23 -26.18 4.82
C ASN A 141 18.28 -25.18 4.32
N LEU A 142 18.02 -24.46 3.22
CA LEU A 142 18.95 -23.46 2.70
C LEU A 142 19.22 -22.34 3.70
N VAL A 143 18.21 -21.97 4.48
CA VAL A 143 18.38 -20.99 5.56
C VAL A 143 19.20 -21.56 6.69
N ALA A 144 18.94 -22.81 7.12
CA ALA A 144 19.70 -23.45 8.18
C ALA A 144 21.19 -23.59 7.80
N ASP A 145 21.45 -24.01 6.57
CA ASP A 145 22.80 -24.10 6.01
C ASP A 145 23.46 -22.73 5.94
N ASP A 146 22.74 -21.74 5.42
CA ASP A 146 23.22 -20.37 5.38
C ASP A 146 23.52 -19.91 6.83
N ARG A 147 22.61 -20.08 7.80
CA ARG A 147 22.78 -19.76 9.24
C ARG A 147 24.06 -20.35 9.82
N ALA A 148 24.41 -21.59 9.46
CA ALA A 148 25.61 -22.28 9.92
C ALA A 148 26.92 -21.76 9.29
N ARG A 149 26.87 -21.08 8.14
CA ARG A 149 28.08 -20.55 7.50
C ARG A 149 28.70 -19.39 8.29
N PRO A 150 30.04 -19.32 8.38
CA PRO A 150 30.73 -18.16 8.93
C PRO A 150 30.36 -16.91 8.15
N ARG A 151 29.79 -15.91 8.84
CA ARG A 151 29.42 -14.62 8.22
C ARG A 151 30.15 -13.47 8.87
N SER A 152 30.56 -12.52 8.04
CA SER A 152 31.10 -11.25 8.49
C SER A 152 29.97 -10.26 8.82
N GLY A 153 29.94 -9.80 10.07
CA GLY A 153 29.15 -8.67 10.55
C GLY A 153 27.74 -9.00 11.09
N PRO A 154 27.30 -8.43 12.23
CA PRO A 154 25.97 -8.68 12.83
C PRO A 154 24.77 -8.38 11.91
N LYS A 155 24.93 -7.42 10.98
CA LYS A 155 23.85 -6.96 10.08
C LYS A 155 23.46 -8.00 9.03
N THR A 156 24.41 -8.82 8.57
CA THR A 156 24.16 -9.82 7.52
C THR A 156 23.41 -11.02 8.08
N ARG A 157 23.77 -11.48 9.30
CA ARG A 157 23.10 -12.56 10.01
C ARG A 157 21.62 -12.25 10.28
N LYS A 158 21.37 -11.12 10.95
CA LYS A 158 20.01 -10.67 11.29
C LYS A 158 19.09 -10.57 10.06
N ALA A 159 19.59 -10.01 8.96
CA ALA A 159 18.79 -9.77 7.76
C ALA A 159 18.25 -11.06 7.12
N HIS A 160 19.01 -12.15 7.19
CA HIS A 160 18.57 -13.46 6.69
C HIS A 160 17.58 -14.11 7.65
N ASP A 161 17.87 -14.08 8.95
CA ASP A 161 16.97 -14.59 9.97
C ASP A 161 15.60 -13.89 9.90
N ASP A 162 15.59 -12.56 9.67
CA ASP A 162 14.38 -11.77 9.46
C ASP A 162 13.54 -12.25 8.28
N VAL A 163 14.15 -12.64 7.15
CA VAL A 163 13.39 -13.13 5.98
C VAL A 163 12.66 -14.43 6.30
N VAL A 164 13.32 -15.31 7.04
CA VAL A 164 12.89 -16.71 7.15
C VAL A 164 11.89 -16.86 8.26
N ASP A 165 12.19 -16.27 9.40
CA ASP A 165 11.24 -16.22 10.52
C ASP A 165 9.97 -15.49 10.09
N ALA A 166 10.06 -14.45 9.24
CA ALA A 166 8.88 -13.78 8.71
C ALA A 166 8.07 -14.67 7.75
N ILE A 167 8.72 -15.51 6.94
CA ILE A 167 8.04 -16.48 6.07
C ILE A 167 7.37 -17.59 6.91
N ASP A 168 8.09 -18.17 7.88
CA ASP A 168 7.54 -19.22 8.74
C ASP A 168 6.38 -18.72 9.59
N LEU A 169 6.46 -17.50 10.14
CA LEU A 169 5.33 -16.89 10.83
C LEU A 169 4.18 -16.59 9.89
N ALA A 170 4.43 -16.11 8.66
CA ALA A 170 3.37 -15.91 7.68
C ALA A 170 2.66 -17.22 7.32
N LEU A 171 3.40 -18.34 7.23
CA LEU A 171 2.84 -19.66 6.95
C LEU A 171 2.06 -20.22 8.15
N ALA A 172 2.58 -20.03 9.36
CA ALA A 172 1.94 -20.49 10.60
C ALA A 172 0.61 -19.78 10.88
N THR A 173 0.54 -18.49 10.57
CA THR A 173 -0.55 -17.61 10.99
C THR A 173 -1.45 -17.16 9.84
N SER A 174 -1.04 -17.41 8.59
CA SER A 174 -1.67 -16.87 7.37
C SER A 174 -1.80 -15.33 7.37
N LEU A 175 -0.94 -14.65 8.12
CA LEU A 175 -0.92 -13.19 8.18
C LEU A 175 -0.28 -12.58 6.94
N ARG A 176 -0.74 -11.38 6.59
CA ARG A 176 -0.06 -10.57 5.57
C ARG A 176 1.31 -10.20 6.10
N ILE A 177 2.29 -10.08 5.21
CA ILE A 177 3.65 -9.71 5.61
C ILE A 177 3.72 -8.40 6.40
N SER A 178 2.82 -7.46 6.14
CA SER A 178 2.71 -6.22 6.92
C SER A 178 2.31 -6.47 8.37
N GLU A 179 1.42 -7.43 8.61
CA GLU A 179 0.92 -7.82 9.94
C GLU A 179 2.01 -8.63 10.67
N VAL A 180 2.68 -9.57 9.99
CA VAL A 180 3.82 -10.31 10.56
C VAL A 180 4.93 -9.38 11.04
N LEU A 181 5.30 -8.39 10.22
CA LEU A 181 6.32 -7.40 10.59
C LEU A 181 5.85 -6.44 11.70
N GLY A 182 4.54 -6.39 11.96
CA GLY A 182 3.93 -5.55 12.99
C GLY A 182 3.82 -6.22 14.35
N ILE A 183 4.12 -7.53 14.46
CA ILE A 183 4.02 -8.28 15.71
C ILE A 183 4.96 -7.67 16.76
N SER A 184 4.40 -7.36 17.92
CA SER A 184 5.11 -6.94 19.12
C SER A 184 4.98 -7.99 20.23
N SER A 185 5.93 -8.04 21.16
CA SER A 185 5.87 -8.97 22.29
C SER A 185 4.62 -8.78 23.17
N GLN A 186 4.04 -7.57 23.19
CA GLN A 186 2.80 -7.26 23.91
C GLN A 186 1.55 -7.88 23.27
N ASP A 187 1.66 -8.31 22.02
CA ASP A 187 0.57 -8.94 21.28
C ASP A 187 0.50 -10.45 21.55
N LEU A 188 1.46 -10.98 22.32
CA LEU A 188 1.64 -12.41 22.56
C LEU A 188 1.22 -12.76 23.99
N ASP A 189 0.46 -13.84 24.13
CA ASP A 189 0.12 -14.45 25.41
C ASP A 189 0.70 -15.87 25.44
N PHE A 190 1.60 -16.11 26.39
CA PHE A 190 2.21 -17.41 26.65
C PHE A 190 1.75 -18.03 27.98
N ASP A 191 0.93 -17.31 28.76
CA ASP A 191 0.48 -17.72 30.08
C ASP A 191 -0.79 -18.58 30.00
N GLY A 192 -1.51 -18.50 28.88
CA GLY A 192 -2.64 -19.37 28.56
C GLY A 192 -2.27 -20.84 28.32
N ALA A 193 -3.29 -21.69 28.16
CA ALA A 193 -3.11 -23.11 27.86
C ALA A 193 -2.38 -23.36 26.53
N GLU A 194 -2.53 -22.44 25.57
CA GLU A 194 -1.83 -22.44 24.30
C GLU A 194 -1.26 -21.04 24.05
N PRO A 195 -0.06 -20.92 23.44
CA PRO A 195 0.46 -19.62 23.03
C PRO A 195 -0.45 -18.96 21.99
N THR A 196 -0.81 -17.69 22.19
CA THR A 196 -1.67 -16.94 21.26
C THR A 196 -1.07 -15.62 20.82
N LEU A 197 -1.46 -15.17 19.63
CA LEU A 197 -1.11 -13.88 19.04
C LEU A 197 -2.37 -13.07 18.75
N ASN A 198 -2.46 -11.88 19.31
CA ASN A 198 -3.51 -10.90 19.03
C ASN A 198 -3.06 -9.94 17.93
N VAL A 199 -3.73 -9.95 16.78
CA VAL A 199 -3.28 -9.18 15.61
C VAL A 199 -3.82 -7.75 15.68
N THR A 200 -3.02 -6.82 16.23
CA THR A 200 -3.46 -5.44 16.50
C THR A 200 -2.93 -4.42 15.48
N ALA A 201 -1.75 -4.67 14.90
CA ALA A 201 -1.04 -3.70 14.09
C ALA A 201 -0.47 -4.27 12.78
N LYS A 202 -0.13 -3.36 11.86
CA LYS A 202 0.60 -3.67 10.63
C LYS A 202 1.66 -2.61 10.35
N VAL A 203 2.74 -3.00 9.68
CA VAL A 203 3.73 -2.06 9.16
C VAL A 203 3.20 -1.36 7.92
N GLU A 204 3.21 -0.04 7.97
CA GLU A 204 2.87 0.82 6.83
C GLU A 204 3.90 1.94 6.63
N TYR A 205 3.88 2.53 5.43
CA TYR A 205 4.72 3.68 5.10
C TYR A 205 3.88 4.94 5.15
N VAL A 206 4.35 5.93 5.91
CA VAL A 206 3.78 7.27 5.99
C VAL A 206 4.80 8.24 5.40
N ARG A 207 4.38 9.03 4.41
CA ARG A 207 5.24 10.05 3.79
C ARG A 207 5.73 11.03 4.87
N GLY A 208 7.02 11.37 4.83
CA GLY A 208 7.64 12.27 5.81
C GLY A 208 8.06 11.58 7.12
N SER A 209 7.31 10.58 7.59
CA SER A 209 7.61 9.85 8.83
C SER A 209 8.32 8.51 8.63
N GLY A 210 8.30 7.96 7.42
CA GLY A 210 8.92 6.67 7.11
C GLY A 210 8.02 5.48 7.44
N TYR A 211 8.63 4.36 7.83
CA TYR A 211 7.88 3.16 8.19
C TYR A 211 7.49 3.19 9.66
N GLY A 212 6.20 2.94 9.93
CA GLY A 212 5.61 2.91 11.26
C GLY A 212 4.58 1.80 11.40
N LEU A 213 3.97 1.73 12.57
CA LEU A 213 2.84 0.84 12.84
C LEU A 213 1.53 1.62 12.62
N GLY A 214 0.58 0.98 11.95
CA GLY A 214 -0.78 1.45 11.82
C GLY A 214 -1.78 0.35 12.21
N PRO A 215 -3.04 0.71 12.48
CA PRO A 215 -4.05 -0.27 12.85
C PRO A 215 -4.35 -1.23 11.69
N VAL A 216 -4.82 -2.44 12.00
CA VAL A 216 -5.39 -3.33 10.99
C VAL A 216 -6.64 -2.72 10.38
N LYS A 217 -6.93 -3.05 9.12
CA LYS A 217 -7.89 -2.28 8.30
C LYS A 217 -9.36 -2.44 8.74
N THR A 218 -9.69 -3.46 9.53
CA THR A 218 -11.04 -3.70 10.06
C THR A 218 -10.97 -4.35 11.44
N ALA A 219 -11.94 -4.03 12.31
CA ALA A 219 -12.12 -4.70 13.61
C ALA A 219 -12.29 -6.22 13.47
N THR A 220 -12.84 -6.71 12.35
CA THR A 220 -12.93 -8.15 12.03
C THR A 220 -11.56 -8.81 11.80
N THR A 221 -10.50 -8.02 11.59
CA THR A 221 -9.12 -8.52 11.42
C THR A 221 -8.38 -8.61 12.75
N GLU A 222 -8.85 -7.94 13.81
CA GLU A 222 -8.36 -8.12 15.18
C GLU A 222 -8.85 -9.47 15.67
N ARG A 223 -7.96 -10.45 15.68
CA ARG A 223 -8.25 -11.82 16.08
C ARG A 223 -7.09 -12.39 16.87
N GLY A 224 -7.42 -13.27 17.81
CA GLY A 224 -6.47 -14.19 18.43
C GLY A 224 -6.15 -15.34 17.47
N ILE A 225 -4.88 -15.65 17.31
CA ILE A 225 -4.38 -16.80 16.54
C ILE A 225 -3.60 -17.67 17.52
N VAL A 226 -4.02 -18.94 17.67
CA VAL A 226 -3.20 -19.94 18.37
C VAL A 226 -1.93 -20.17 17.57
N LEU A 227 -0.78 -20.01 18.21
CA LEU A 227 0.52 -20.22 17.58
C LEU A 227 0.89 -21.71 17.67
N PRO A 228 1.17 -22.37 16.54
CA PRO A 228 1.85 -23.65 16.55
C PRO A 228 3.17 -23.53 17.32
N ARG A 229 3.61 -24.61 17.96
CA ARG A 229 4.84 -24.66 18.78
C ARG A 229 6.04 -24.00 18.10
N PHE A 230 6.32 -24.34 16.84
CA PHE A 230 7.47 -23.77 16.12
C PHE A 230 7.36 -22.25 15.93
N ALA A 231 6.15 -21.70 15.76
CA ALA A 231 5.93 -20.27 15.63
C ALA A 231 6.14 -19.56 16.97
N ALA A 232 5.69 -20.16 18.07
CA ALA A 232 5.94 -19.69 19.43
C ALA A 232 7.45 -19.67 19.75
N GLU A 233 8.17 -20.72 19.38
CA GLU A 233 9.64 -20.80 19.55
C GLU A 233 10.37 -19.70 18.77
N ILE A 234 9.95 -19.40 17.53
CA ILE A 234 10.53 -18.31 16.73
C ILE A 234 10.37 -16.95 17.43
N VAL A 235 9.17 -16.64 17.92
CA VAL A 235 8.94 -15.34 18.58
C VAL A 235 9.65 -15.25 19.93
N GLN A 236 9.69 -16.34 20.71
CA GLN A 236 10.42 -16.40 21.99
C GLN A 236 11.92 -16.20 21.79
N ALA A 237 12.55 -16.93 20.86
CA ALA A 237 13.97 -16.79 20.57
C ALA A 237 14.33 -15.36 20.12
N ARG A 238 13.44 -14.69 19.39
CA ARG A 238 13.60 -13.28 19.02
C ARG A 238 13.47 -12.33 20.19
N ILE A 239 12.52 -12.57 21.11
CA ILE A 239 12.37 -11.77 22.34
C ILE A 239 13.61 -11.93 23.22
N GLU A 240 14.13 -13.15 23.38
CA GLU A 240 15.36 -13.41 24.14
C GLU A 240 16.57 -12.70 23.52
N THR A 241 16.68 -12.72 22.19
CA THR A 241 17.82 -12.12 21.47
C THR A 241 17.77 -10.59 21.45
N TYR A 242 16.59 -10.00 21.27
CA TYR A 242 16.44 -8.56 20.99
C TYR A 242 15.71 -7.78 22.08
N GLY A 243 15.24 -8.45 23.13
CA GLY A 243 14.39 -7.88 24.18
C GLY A 243 12.92 -7.71 23.75
N PRO A 244 12.05 -7.27 24.67
CA PRO A 244 10.64 -7.01 24.38
C PRO A 244 10.46 -5.91 23.31
N GLY A 245 9.24 -5.81 22.76
CA GLY A 245 8.86 -4.91 21.68
C GLY A 245 8.71 -5.62 20.33
N LEU A 246 8.99 -4.92 19.23
CA LEU A 246 8.81 -5.44 17.87
C LEU A 246 9.68 -6.68 17.61
N ILE A 247 9.04 -7.76 17.15
CA ILE A 247 9.71 -9.02 16.78
C ILE A 247 10.63 -8.81 15.56
N PHE A 248 10.21 -7.97 14.62
CA PHE A 248 10.97 -7.59 13.43
C PHE A 248 11.36 -6.11 13.47
N ARG A 249 12.45 -5.81 14.18
CA ARG A 249 12.97 -4.44 14.32
C ARG A 249 14.13 -4.12 13.38
N SER A 250 14.17 -2.90 12.88
CA SER A 250 15.25 -2.36 12.06
C SER A 250 16.53 -2.23 12.89
N SER A 251 17.69 -2.53 12.31
CA SER A 251 19.00 -2.33 12.95
C SER A 251 19.44 -0.85 13.02
N ARG A 252 18.55 0.09 12.69
CA ARG A 252 18.82 1.54 12.84
C ARG A 252 18.66 1.90 14.32
N ALA A 253 19.46 2.87 14.79
CA ALA A 253 19.49 3.30 16.19
C ALA A 253 18.11 3.63 16.80
N ALA A 254 17.15 4.08 15.98
CA ALA A 254 15.79 4.40 16.40
C ALA A 254 14.84 3.19 16.60
N GLY A 255 15.26 1.95 16.30
CA GLY A 255 14.51 0.73 16.68
C GLY A 255 13.16 0.46 16.01
N GLY A 256 12.75 1.23 14.99
CA GLY A 256 11.45 1.08 14.31
C GLY A 256 11.28 -0.21 13.48
N PRO A 257 10.10 -0.45 12.90
CA PRO A 257 9.81 -1.68 12.15
C PRO A 257 10.70 -1.83 10.90
N ILE A 258 10.97 -3.08 10.52
CA ILE A 258 11.60 -3.37 9.23
C ILE A 258 10.62 -3.04 8.10
N SER A 259 11.12 -2.44 7.03
CA SER A 259 10.28 -2.17 5.87
C SER A 259 10.05 -3.41 5.02
N GLN A 260 8.83 -3.55 4.49
CA GLN A 260 8.48 -4.59 3.51
C GLN A 260 9.41 -4.54 2.28
N ASN A 261 9.81 -3.34 1.84
CA ASN A 261 10.75 -3.17 0.74
C ASN A 261 12.14 -3.69 1.08
N ASN A 262 12.62 -3.50 2.31
CA ASN A 262 13.90 -4.05 2.75
C ASN A 262 13.82 -5.58 2.81
N LEU A 263 12.76 -6.14 3.41
CA LEU A 263 12.55 -7.58 3.46
C LEU A 263 12.47 -8.19 2.05
N ARG A 264 11.76 -7.54 1.12
CA ARG A 264 11.70 -7.96 -0.29
C ARG A 264 13.08 -7.95 -0.96
N ARG A 265 13.87 -6.88 -0.77
CA ARG A 265 15.23 -6.79 -1.32
C ARG A 265 16.13 -7.88 -0.76
N LEU A 266 16.02 -8.17 0.54
CA LEU A 266 16.77 -9.25 1.19
C LEU A 266 16.34 -10.62 0.65
N ASN A 267 15.05 -10.85 0.48
CA ASN A 267 14.53 -12.09 -0.11
C ASN A 267 15.02 -12.30 -1.55
N ILE A 268 15.08 -11.25 -2.37
CA ILE A 268 15.65 -11.32 -3.73
C ILE A 268 17.13 -11.71 -3.66
N ARG A 269 17.94 -11.02 -2.86
CA ARG A 269 19.37 -11.34 -2.70
C ARG A 269 19.61 -12.72 -2.12
N PHE A 270 18.72 -13.19 -1.23
CA PHE A 270 18.77 -14.55 -0.69
C PHE A 270 18.48 -15.55 -1.80
N SER A 271 17.45 -15.30 -2.61
CA SER A 271 17.05 -16.17 -3.71
C SER A 271 18.11 -16.24 -4.82
N GLU A 272 18.72 -15.12 -5.19
CA GLU A 272 19.79 -15.05 -6.20
C GLU A 272 21.03 -15.84 -5.78
N ARG A 273 21.40 -15.79 -4.49
CA ARG A 273 22.55 -16.53 -3.95
C ARG A 273 22.36 -18.04 -3.89
N HIS A 274 21.12 -18.51 -3.92
CA HIS A 274 20.77 -19.92 -3.77
C HIS A 274 19.99 -20.47 -4.98
N GLU A 275 20.03 -19.77 -6.12
CA GLU A 275 19.39 -20.16 -7.40
C GLU A 275 17.93 -20.63 -7.25
N TYR A 276 17.16 -19.92 -6.42
CA TYR A 276 15.86 -20.40 -5.93
C TYR A 276 14.73 -20.44 -6.98
N TRP A 277 14.81 -19.56 -7.99
CA TRP A 277 13.75 -19.31 -8.99
C TRP A 277 14.29 -19.39 -10.42
N GLY A 278 15.23 -20.30 -10.67
CA GLY A 278 15.60 -20.72 -12.02
C GLY A 278 14.48 -21.51 -12.69
#